data_AF-A0A1A9WG06-F1
#
_entry.id   AF-A0A1A9WG06-F1
#
_cell.length_a   1.000
_cell.length_b   1.000
_cell.length_c   1.000
_cell.angle_alpha   90.00
_cell.angle_beta   90.00
_cell.angle_gamma   90.00
#
_symmetry.space_group_name_H-M   'P 1'
#
loop_
_entity.id
_entity.type
_entity.pdbx_description
1 polymer ?
#
loop_
_entity_poly.entity_id
_entity_poly.type
_entity_poly.pdbx_seq_one_letter_code
_entity_poly.pdbx_strand_id
1 'polypeptide(L)'
;MHEPAFRDVIRHKSAQQVTYDCCNGWTRESSNADSCMKPVCSTSCYNGGICSAPDTCSCPTGFTGRQCEQDINECNDKKPCDQMCINTMGSYYCKCREGFLLQDDQQSCKKIGLHDDDAFEARDMENEIESQEDVTARLQKIEKMLANEKVHTHDLEKTLQNTYKMVDILKSRLINLKLCFIRYM
;
A
#
# COMPACT_ATOMS: atom_id res chain seq x y z
N MET A 1 0.85 -27.89 27.08
CA MET A 1 0.84 -27.18 25.78
C MET A 1 -0.48 -27.53 25.11
N HIS A 2 -1.44 -26.61 25.06
CA HIS A 2 -2.72 -26.83 24.39
C HIS A 2 -2.50 -26.75 22.89
N GLU A 3 -2.75 -27.85 22.19
CA GLU A 3 -2.68 -27.92 20.73
C GLU A 3 -3.87 -27.12 20.16
N PRO A 4 -3.63 -26.01 19.43
CA PRO A 4 -4.67 -25.06 19.04
C PRO A 4 -5.64 -25.59 17.95
N ALA A 5 -5.52 -26.85 17.55
CA ALA A 5 -6.23 -27.43 16.41
C ALA A 5 -7.65 -27.94 16.74
N PHE A 6 -8.02 -28.08 18.01
CA PHE A 6 -9.37 -28.51 18.41
C PHE A 6 -10.11 -27.37 19.10
N ARG A 7 -10.52 -26.35 18.33
CA ARG A 7 -11.61 -25.47 18.79
C ARG A 7 -12.92 -26.23 18.61
N ASP A 8 -13.27 -26.93 19.67
CA ASP A 8 -14.55 -27.54 20.06
C ASP A 8 -15.52 -27.87 18.91
N VAL A 9 -15.65 -29.15 18.62
CA VAL A 9 -16.62 -29.64 17.64
C VAL A 9 -17.78 -30.30 18.37
N ILE A 10 -19.01 -29.84 18.12
CA ILE A 10 -20.20 -30.42 18.73
C ILE A 10 -20.51 -31.75 18.02
N ARG A 11 -20.63 -32.84 18.79
CA ARG A 11 -20.97 -34.17 18.26
C ARG A 11 -22.47 -34.37 18.22
N HIS A 12 -23.05 -34.51 17.04
CA HIS A 12 -24.41 -35.02 16.88
C HIS A 12 -24.37 -36.54 16.68
N LYS A 13 -25.11 -37.31 17.50
CA LYS A 13 -25.23 -38.77 17.36
C LYS A 13 -26.47 -39.12 16.53
N SER A 14 -26.27 -39.57 15.30
CA SER A 14 -27.20 -40.48 14.62
C SER A 14 -26.41 -41.67 14.05
N ALA A 15 -27.08 -42.81 13.90
CA ALA A 15 -26.50 -44.16 14.04
C ALA A 15 -25.49 -44.63 12.96
N GLN A 16 -24.95 -43.77 12.08
CA GLN A 16 -23.94 -44.21 11.11
C GLN A 16 -23.03 -43.12 10.53
N GLN A 17 -23.08 -41.88 11.00
CA GLN A 17 -22.14 -40.84 10.57
C GLN A 17 -21.98 -39.82 11.70
N VAL A 18 -20.79 -39.76 12.30
CA VAL A 18 -20.46 -38.71 13.28
C VAL A 18 -20.27 -37.43 12.48
N THR A 19 -21.31 -36.59 12.40
CA THR A 19 -21.19 -35.26 11.81
C THR A 19 -20.71 -34.29 12.87
N TYR A 20 -19.67 -33.55 12.49
CA TYR A 20 -18.94 -32.61 13.31
C TYR A 20 -19.36 -31.20 12.90
N ASP A 21 -20.14 -30.53 13.74
CA ASP A 21 -20.60 -29.17 13.48
C ASP A 21 -19.64 -28.15 14.09
N CYS A 22 -19.40 -27.07 13.35
CA CYS A 22 -18.55 -25.98 13.80
C CYS A 22 -19.22 -25.24 14.97
N CYS A 23 -18.41 -24.78 15.93
CA CYS A 23 -18.88 -23.84 16.95
C CYS A 23 -19.49 -22.57 16.33
N ASN A 24 -20.37 -21.92 17.09
CA ASN A 24 -20.99 -20.66 16.71
C ASN A 24 -19.94 -19.64 16.26
N GLY A 25 -20.17 -19.05 15.09
CA GLY A 25 -19.27 -18.06 14.49
C GLY A 25 -18.03 -18.65 13.79
N TRP A 26 -17.93 -19.97 13.65
CA TRP A 26 -16.89 -20.63 12.88
C TRP A 26 -17.48 -21.45 11.74
N THR A 27 -16.73 -21.53 10.64
CA THR A 27 -17.08 -22.35 9.49
C THR A 27 -15.84 -23.02 8.92
N ARG A 28 -16.08 -23.97 8.03
CA ARG A 28 -15.03 -24.67 7.29
C ARG A 28 -14.54 -23.79 6.15
N GLU A 29 -13.24 -23.87 5.82
CA GLU A 29 -12.71 -23.17 4.65
C GLU A 29 -13.23 -23.75 3.33
N SER A 30 -13.58 -25.04 3.31
CA SER A 30 -14.09 -25.78 2.17
C SER A 30 -15.09 -26.86 2.62
N SER A 31 -15.96 -27.33 1.72
CA SER A 31 -16.96 -28.38 2.00
C SER A 31 -16.36 -29.68 2.54
N ASN A 32 -15.10 -29.96 2.18
CA ASN A 32 -14.39 -31.20 2.53
C ASN A 32 -13.38 -31.00 3.65
N ALA A 33 -13.28 -29.79 4.22
CA ALA A 33 -12.34 -29.55 5.32
C ALA A 33 -12.88 -30.15 6.61
N ASP A 34 -12.01 -30.85 7.34
CA ASP A 34 -12.34 -31.44 8.64
C ASP A 34 -12.25 -30.42 9.79
N SER A 35 -11.66 -29.25 9.54
CA SER A 35 -11.39 -28.22 10.56
C SER A 35 -12.20 -26.93 10.35
N CYS A 36 -12.73 -26.41 11.45
CA CYS A 36 -13.51 -25.16 11.50
C CYS A 36 -12.62 -23.98 11.90
N MET A 37 -11.85 -23.46 10.95
CA MET A 37 -10.86 -22.40 11.21
C MET A 37 -11.23 -21.05 10.60
N LYS A 38 -12.30 -20.96 9.81
CA LYS A 38 -12.73 -19.72 9.19
C LYS A 38 -13.73 -19.01 10.10
N PRO A 39 -13.41 -17.83 10.64
CA PRO A 39 -14.37 -17.07 11.43
C PRO A 39 -15.48 -16.51 10.55
N VAL A 40 -16.68 -16.40 11.12
CA VAL A 40 -17.87 -15.84 10.50
C VAL A 40 -18.15 -14.50 11.15
N CYS A 41 -18.22 -13.47 10.32
CA CYS A 41 -18.67 -12.15 10.72
C CYS A 41 -20.09 -11.97 10.18
N SER A 42 -21.05 -11.75 11.07
CA SER A 42 -22.47 -11.55 10.74
C SER A 42 -22.67 -10.36 9.81
N THR A 43 -21.83 -9.33 9.97
CA THR A 43 -21.70 -8.23 9.03
C THR A 43 -20.26 -8.19 8.53
N SER A 44 -20.10 -8.02 7.22
CA SER A 44 -18.80 -8.03 6.57
C SER A 44 -17.90 -6.89 7.07
N CYS A 45 -16.61 -7.16 7.19
CA CYS A 45 -15.62 -6.12 7.43
C CYS A 45 -15.45 -5.26 6.16
N TYR A 46 -15.63 -3.95 6.31
CA TYR A 46 -15.51 -2.96 5.24
C TYR A 46 -14.04 -2.59 4.97
N ASN A 47 -13.82 -1.83 3.89
CA ASN A 47 -12.53 -1.22 3.55
C ASN A 47 -11.33 -2.19 3.51
N GLY A 48 -11.57 -3.46 3.16
CA GLY A 48 -10.54 -4.50 3.09
C GLY A 48 -10.19 -5.15 4.44
N GLY A 49 -11.00 -4.92 5.48
CA GLY A 49 -10.85 -5.59 6.77
C GLY A 49 -10.99 -7.11 6.68
N ILE A 50 -10.31 -7.80 7.59
CA ILE A 50 -10.27 -9.27 7.65
C ILE A 50 -11.04 -9.74 8.88
N CYS A 51 -11.98 -10.66 8.70
CA CYS A 51 -12.63 -11.32 9.83
C CYS A 51 -11.59 -12.20 10.54
N SER A 52 -11.18 -11.81 11.74
CA SER A 52 -10.08 -12.45 12.49
C SER A 52 -10.59 -13.37 13.59
N ALA A 53 -11.80 -13.12 14.08
CA ALA A 53 -12.54 -13.96 15.00
C ALA A 53 -14.05 -13.74 14.76
N PRO A 54 -14.94 -14.57 15.34
CA PRO A 54 -16.38 -14.38 15.24
C PRO A 54 -16.78 -12.92 15.53
N ASP A 55 -17.48 -12.30 14.58
CA ASP A 55 -17.92 -10.90 14.63
C ASP A 55 -16.82 -9.87 14.97
N THR A 56 -15.55 -10.20 14.70
CA THR A 56 -14.39 -9.39 15.04
C THR A 56 -13.54 -9.13 13.80
N CYS A 57 -13.54 -7.87 13.36
CA CYS A 57 -12.76 -7.40 12.23
C CYS A 57 -11.39 -6.90 12.66
N SER A 58 -10.36 -7.32 11.93
CA SER A 58 -9.04 -6.70 11.93
C SER A 58 -8.99 -5.68 10.81
N CYS A 59 -8.83 -4.41 11.16
CA CYS A 59 -8.87 -3.32 10.21
C CYS A 59 -7.51 -3.07 9.56
N PRO A 60 -7.49 -2.71 8.26
CA PRO A 60 -6.25 -2.25 7.63
C PRO A 60 -5.85 -0.89 8.19
N THR A 61 -4.57 -0.54 8.01
CA THR A 61 -4.06 0.78 8.36
C THR A 61 -4.92 1.88 7.73
N GLY A 62 -5.24 2.91 8.51
CA GLY A 62 -6.08 4.02 8.07
C GLY A 62 -7.58 3.83 8.35
N PHE A 63 -8.01 2.68 8.88
CA PHE A 63 -9.42 2.42 9.22
C PHE A 63 -9.62 1.95 10.66
N THR A 64 -10.79 2.26 11.20
CA THR A 64 -11.23 1.91 12.55
C THR A 64 -12.73 1.61 12.58
N GLY A 65 -13.27 1.33 13.77
CA GLY A 65 -14.64 0.87 13.97
C GLY A 65 -14.75 -0.64 14.07
N ARG A 66 -15.92 -1.14 14.49
CA ARG A 66 -16.13 -2.59 14.71
C ARG A 66 -16.03 -3.40 13.42
N GLN A 67 -16.38 -2.77 12.30
CA GLN A 67 -16.41 -3.37 10.98
C GLN A 67 -15.45 -2.66 10.02
N CYS A 68 -14.51 -1.86 10.53
CA CYS A 68 -13.58 -1.07 9.72
C CYS A 68 -14.30 -0.04 8.83
N GLU A 69 -15.47 0.42 9.25
CA GLU A 69 -16.34 1.32 8.51
C GLU A 69 -15.92 2.79 8.61
N GLN A 70 -15.05 3.11 9.57
CA GLN A 70 -14.64 4.48 9.87
C GLN A 70 -13.23 4.73 9.35
N ASP A 71 -13.06 5.84 8.66
CA ASP A 71 -11.76 6.37 8.27
C ASP A 71 -11.05 6.99 9.47
N ILE A 72 -9.75 6.75 9.61
CA ILE A 72 -8.93 7.43 10.61
C ILE A 72 -8.46 8.74 9.99
N ASN A 73 -8.70 9.86 10.67
CA ASN A 73 -8.20 11.14 10.20
C ASN A 73 -6.82 11.42 10.79
N GLU A 74 -5.76 10.98 10.11
CA GLU A 74 -4.39 11.16 10.63
C GLU A 74 -3.99 12.63 10.77
N CYS A 75 -4.60 13.52 9.99
CA CYS A 75 -4.35 14.97 10.09
C CYS A 75 -4.81 15.55 11.43
N ASN A 76 -5.85 14.98 12.04
CA ASN A 76 -6.33 15.41 13.36
C ASN A 76 -5.62 14.68 14.49
N ASP A 77 -5.44 13.36 14.33
CA ASP A 77 -4.95 12.51 15.41
C ASP A 77 -3.43 12.57 15.59
N LYS A 78 -2.67 12.49 14.48
CA LYS A 78 -1.21 12.35 14.49
C LYS A 78 -0.47 13.58 14.00
N LYS A 79 -1.11 14.41 13.16
CA LYS A 79 -0.51 15.59 12.50
C LYS A 79 0.86 15.28 11.86
N PRO A 80 0.90 14.34 10.91
CA PRO A 80 2.15 13.81 10.35
C PRO A 80 2.89 14.79 9.42
N CYS A 81 2.21 15.82 8.91
CA CYS A 81 2.78 16.74 7.93
C CYS A 81 3.41 17.98 8.59
N ASP A 82 4.51 18.46 8.02
CA ASP A 82 5.16 19.71 8.46
C ASP A 82 4.26 20.94 8.23
N GLN A 83 3.53 20.97 7.11
CA GLN A 83 2.73 22.15 6.72
C GLN A 83 1.24 21.83 6.54
N MET A 84 0.82 21.38 5.36
CA MET A 84 -0.58 21.13 5.06
C MET A 84 -0.82 19.62 5.03
N CYS A 85 -1.81 19.15 5.79
CA CYS A 85 -2.24 17.76 5.80
C CYS A 85 -3.60 17.64 5.13
N ILE A 86 -3.74 16.71 4.18
CA ILE A 86 -5.00 16.42 3.51
C ILE A 86 -5.39 14.98 3.82
N ASN A 87 -6.50 14.81 4.54
CA ASN A 87 -7.05 13.50 4.84
C ASN A 87 -7.72 12.89 3.59
N THR A 88 -7.56 11.58 3.42
CA THR A 88 -8.20 10.80 2.36
C THR A 88 -8.75 9.51 2.94
N MET A 89 -9.60 8.80 2.21
CA MET A 89 -10.13 7.52 2.70
C MET A 89 -9.01 6.48 2.79
N GLY A 90 -8.67 6.05 4.01
CA GLY A 90 -7.67 5.05 4.34
C GLY A 90 -6.22 5.56 4.40
N SER A 91 -6.00 6.86 4.23
CA SER A 91 -4.65 7.45 4.22
C SER A 91 -4.72 8.97 4.34
N TYR A 92 -3.57 9.62 4.34
CA TYR A 92 -3.43 11.05 4.13
C TYR A 92 -2.30 11.32 3.16
N TYR A 93 -2.15 12.58 2.76
CA TYR A 93 -0.94 13.05 2.10
C TYR A 93 -0.65 14.50 2.49
N CYS A 94 0.64 14.84 2.46
CA CYS A 94 1.11 16.16 2.82
C CYS A 94 1.24 17.05 1.58
N LYS A 95 0.98 18.34 1.77
CA LYS A 95 1.26 19.40 0.81
C LYS A 95 2.09 20.48 1.48
N CYS A 96 2.92 21.13 0.68
CA CYS A 96 3.68 22.29 1.10
C CYS A 96 3.02 23.56 0.58
N ARG A 97 3.22 24.67 1.31
CA ARG A 97 2.81 26.00 0.89
C ARG A 97 3.64 26.44 -0.32
N GLU A 98 3.17 27.48 -1.00
CA GLU A 98 3.92 28.09 -2.10
C GLU A 98 5.33 28.49 -1.65
N GLY A 99 6.34 28.21 -2.49
CA GLY A 99 7.74 28.40 -2.14
C GLY A 99 8.35 27.28 -1.30
N PHE A 100 7.71 26.12 -1.18
CA PHE A 100 8.25 24.93 -0.52
C PHE A 100 8.04 23.66 -1.36
N LEU A 101 8.98 22.73 -1.31
CA LEU A 101 8.92 21.42 -1.95
C LEU A 101 8.76 20.32 -0.89
N LEU A 102 7.91 19.34 -1.19
CA LEU A 102 7.75 18.14 -0.38
C LEU A 102 9.00 17.26 -0.54
N GLN A 103 9.56 16.80 0.58
CA GLN A 103 10.74 15.93 0.59
C GLN A 103 10.36 14.47 0.33
N ASP A 104 11.39 13.62 0.12
CA ASP A 104 11.23 12.20 -0.18
C ASP A 104 10.52 11.39 0.93
N ASP A 105 10.53 11.91 2.17
CA ASP A 105 9.80 11.34 3.30
C ASP A 105 8.27 11.55 3.24
N GLN A 106 7.80 12.31 2.24
CA GLN A 106 6.41 12.68 1.98
C GLN A 106 5.73 13.43 3.14
N GLN A 107 6.50 14.00 4.06
CA GLN A 107 6.00 14.66 5.28
C GLN A 107 6.63 16.05 5.49
N SER A 108 7.93 16.18 5.21
CA SER A 108 8.70 17.39 5.45
C SER A 108 8.67 18.34 4.25
N CYS A 109 8.67 19.65 4.51
CA CYS A 109 8.66 20.68 3.47
C CYS A 109 9.95 21.50 3.49
N LYS A 110 10.73 21.46 2.42
CA LYS A 110 11.93 22.29 2.26
C LYS A 110 11.59 23.58 1.51
N LYS A 111 11.95 24.73 2.08
CA LYS A 111 11.79 26.02 1.38
C LYS A 111 12.58 25.98 0.08
N ILE A 112 11.92 26.32 -1.02
CA ILE A 112 12.56 26.66 -2.28
C ILE A 112 13.30 27.95 -1.97
N GLY A 113 14.63 27.89 -1.88
CA GLY A 113 15.44 29.06 -1.61
C GLY A 113 15.13 30.13 -2.65
N LEU A 114 14.53 31.25 -2.21
CA LEU A 114 14.65 32.53 -2.90
C LEU A 114 16.01 33.20 -2.58
N HIS A 115 16.98 32.39 -2.14
CA HIS A 115 18.37 32.70 -1.81
C HIS A 115 19.22 31.42 -1.92
N ASP A 116 18.94 30.59 -2.94
CA ASP A 116 20.06 29.95 -3.62
C ASP A 116 20.19 30.79 -4.87
N ASP A 117 21.14 31.72 -4.88
CA ASP A 117 21.37 32.62 -5.98
C ASP A 117 21.97 31.87 -7.18
N ASP A 118 21.24 30.91 -7.74
CA ASP A 118 21.48 30.35 -9.08
C ASP A 118 21.25 31.41 -10.19
N ALA A 119 20.92 32.66 -9.82
CA ALA A 119 20.91 33.83 -10.69
C ALA A 119 21.91 34.94 -10.28
N PHE A 120 22.62 34.85 -9.14
CA PHE A 120 23.76 35.74 -8.83
C PHE A 120 25.11 35.07 -9.16
N GLU A 121 25.20 33.73 -9.16
CA GLU A 121 26.36 33.04 -9.73
C GLU A 121 26.46 33.18 -11.26
N ALA A 122 25.43 33.70 -11.95
CA ALA A 122 25.53 34.07 -13.37
C ALA A 122 26.10 35.49 -13.60
N ARG A 123 26.35 36.28 -12.54
CA ARG A 123 26.90 37.64 -12.67
C ARG A 123 28.23 37.86 -11.96
N ASP A 124 28.72 36.88 -11.19
CA ASP A 124 30.09 36.83 -10.69
C ASP A 124 30.96 35.74 -11.36
N MET A 125 30.49 35.13 -12.45
CA MET A 125 31.27 34.15 -13.24
C MET A 125 31.82 34.72 -14.56
N GLU A 126 32.02 36.03 -14.65
CA GLU A 126 32.90 36.58 -15.71
C GLU A 126 34.38 36.64 -15.29
N ASN A 127 34.79 36.12 -14.11
CA ASN A 127 36.20 36.17 -13.71
C ASN A 127 36.79 34.99 -12.88
N GLU A 128 36.17 33.81 -12.82
CA GLU A 128 36.82 32.61 -12.22
C GLU A 128 36.76 31.37 -13.14
N ILE A 129 37.30 31.48 -14.36
CA ILE A 129 37.72 30.31 -15.14
C ILE A 129 39.24 30.36 -15.22
N GLU A 130 39.93 29.89 -14.18
CA GLU A 130 41.40 29.86 -14.16
C GLU A 130 42.04 28.52 -14.57
N SER A 131 41.28 27.43 -14.84
CA SER A 131 41.92 26.23 -15.43
C SER A 131 40.99 25.20 -16.09
N GLN A 132 41.57 24.45 -17.04
CA GLN A 132 40.96 23.36 -17.82
C GLN A 132 40.53 22.15 -16.96
N GLU A 133 41.03 22.02 -15.73
CA GLU A 133 40.72 20.91 -14.82
C GLU A 133 39.32 21.01 -14.20
N ASP A 134 38.80 22.22 -13.94
CA ASP A 134 37.48 22.39 -13.31
C ASP A 134 36.31 22.10 -14.26
N VAL A 135 36.48 22.42 -15.55
CA VAL A 135 35.50 22.11 -16.60
C VAL A 135 35.30 20.60 -16.74
N THR A 136 36.39 19.82 -16.62
CA THR A 136 36.35 18.36 -16.71
C THR A 136 35.65 17.75 -15.50
N ALA A 137 35.88 18.28 -14.30
CA ALA A 137 35.22 17.84 -13.08
C ALA A 137 33.70 18.13 -13.09
N ARG A 138 33.31 19.32 -13.60
CA ARG A 138 31.90 19.68 -13.80
C ARG A 138 31.21 18.76 -14.83
N LEU A 139 31.87 18.45 -15.94
CA LEU A 139 31.36 17.50 -16.95
C LEU A 139 31.13 16.10 -16.35
N GLN A 140 32.10 15.57 -15.59
CA GLN A 140 31.95 14.27 -14.92
C GLN A 140 30.79 14.24 -13.92
N LYS A 141 30.56 15.34 -13.20
CA LYS A 141 29.44 15.45 -12.25
C LYS A 141 28.09 15.42 -12.98
N ILE A 142 27.98 16.11 -14.12
CA ILE A 142 26.78 16.09 -14.98
C ILE A 142 26.55 14.70 -15.56
N GLU A 143 27.59 14.05 -16.09
CA GLU A 143 27.50 12.68 -16.61
C GLU A 143 27.04 11.68 -15.54
N LYS A 144 27.53 11.83 -14.29
CA LYS A 144 27.11 11.00 -13.17
C LYS A 144 25.66 11.23 -12.76
N MET A 145 25.19 12.48 -12.76
CA MET A 145 23.78 12.80 -12.48
C MET A 145 22.87 12.26 -13.59
N LEU A 146 23.26 12.40 -14.86
CA LEU A 146 22.52 11.87 -16.00
C LEU A 146 22.51 10.33 -16.00
N ALA A 147 23.60 9.68 -15.57
CA ALA A 147 23.63 8.22 -15.40
C ALA A 147 22.68 7.76 -14.29
N ASN A 148 22.60 8.50 -13.17
CA ASN A 148 21.68 8.19 -12.09
C ASN A 148 20.20 8.36 -12.52
N GLU A 149 19.91 9.42 -13.28
CA GLU A 149 18.58 9.64 -13.86
C GLU A 149 18.20 8.52 -14.84
N LYS A 150 19.15 8.05 -15.67
CA LYS A 150 18.96 6.87 -16.55
C LYS A 150 18.71 5.56 -15.80
N VAL A 151 19.34 5.40 -14.62
CA VAL A 151 19.07 4.24 -13.75
C VAL A 151 17.65 4.32 -13.20
N HIS A 152 17.23 5.50 -12.71
CA HIS A 152 15.88 5.69 -12.19
C HIS A 152 14.80 5.48 -13.27
N THR A 153 15.02 5.97 -14.50
CA THR A 153 14.08 5.74 -15.61
C THR A 153 13.99 4.26 -15.98
N HIS A 154 15.09 3.53 -16.00
CA HIS A 154 15.09 2.09 -16.27
C HIS A 154 14.37 1.27 -15.18
N ASP A 155 14.52 1.64 -13.90
CA ASP A 155 13.79 1.00 -12.80
C ASP A 155 12.28 1.30 -12.86
N LEU A 156 11.92 2.52 -13.29
CA LEU A 156 10.53 2.89 -13.55
C LEU A 156 9.94 2.08 -14.72
N GLU A 157 10.69 1.90 -15.81
CA GLU A 157 10.28 1.06 -16.95
C GLU A 157 10.07 -0.40 -16.56
N LYS A 158 10.95 -0.97 -15.74
CA LYS A 158 10.76 -2.33 -15.18
C LYS A 158 9.50 -2.44 -14.34
N THR A 159 9.26 -1.45 -13.49
CA THR A 159 8.06 -1.40 -12.63
C THR A 159 6.80 -1.32 -13.48
N LEU A 160 6.82 -0.49 -14.53
CA LEU A 160 5.74 -0.36 -15.48
C LEU A 160 5.47 -1.69 -16.23
N GLN A 161 6.52 -2.36 -16.72
CA GLN A 161 6.39 -3.67 -17.37
C GLN A 161 5.82 -4.74 -16.44
N ASN A 162 6.25 -4.78 -15.17
CA ASN A 162 5.71 -5.71 -14.19
C ASN A 162 4.21 -5.44 -13.94
N THR A 163 3.83 -4.16 -13.88
CA THR A 163 2.43 -3.75 -13.73
C THR A 163 1.58 -4.20 -14.92
N TYR A 164 2.07 -4.01 -16.16
CA TYR A 164 1.39 -4.48 -17.37
C TYR A 164 1.20 -6.00 -17.39
N LYS A 165 2.22 -6.77 -16.98
CA LYS A 165 2.10 -8.24 -16.85
C LYS A 165 1.02 -8.64 -15.86
N MET A 166 0.92 -7.94 -14.72
CA MET A 166 -0.14 -8.21 -13.74
C MET A 166 -1.52 -7.86 -14.29
N VAL A 167 -1.65 -6.75 -15.02
CA VAL A 167 -2.90 -6.37 -15.70
C VAL A 167 -3.33 -7.43 -16.71
N ASP A 168 -2.40 -8.00 -17.47
CA ASP A 168 -2.72 -9.07 -18.43
C ASP A 168 -3.15 -10.36 -17.74
N ILE A 169 -2.50 -10.74 -16.64
CA ILE A 169 -2.94 -11.88 -15.80
C ILE A 169 -4.37 -11.65 -15.29
N LEU A 170 -4.67 -10.44 -14.81
CA LEU A 170 -6.01 -10.09 -14.33
C LEU A 170 -7.04 -10.11 -15.46
N LYS A 171 -6.70 -9.64 -16.66
CA LYS A 171 -7.57 -9.76 -17.85
C LYS A 171 -7.85 -11.23 -18.19
N SER A 172 -6.83 -12.10 -18.19
CA SER A 172 -7.02 -13.53 -18.44
C SER A 172 -7.88 -14.20 -17.37
N ARG A 173 -7.73 -13.83 -16.10
CA ARG A 173 -8.61 -14.32 -15.01
C ARG A 173 -10.05 -13.85 -15.20
N LEU A 174 -10.26 -12.60 -15.58
CA LEU A 174 -11.58 -12.03 -15.86
C LEU A 174 -12.27 -12.74 -17.04
N ILE A 175 -11.52 -13.06 -18.10
CA ILE A 175 -12.02 -13.83 -19.24
C ILE A 175 -12.43 -15.25 -18.80
N ASN A 176 -11.61 -15.94 -18.01
CA ASN A 176 -11.94 -17.25 -17.48
C ASN A 176 -13.18 -17.23 -16.57
N LEU A 177 -13.33 -16.20 -15.73
CA LEU A 177 -14.54 -15.96 -14.94
C LEU A 177 -15.77 -15.76 -15.83
N LYS A 178 -15.69 -14.93 -16.88
CA LYS A 178 -16.78 -14.73 -17.85
C LYS A 178 -17.17 -16.02 -18.56
N LEU A 179 -16.19 -16.83 -18.98
CA LEU A 179 -16.44 -18.13 -19.61
C LEU A 179 -17.07 -19.13 -18.64
N CYS A 180 -16.67 -19.10 -17.37
CA CYS A 180 -17.29 -19.91 -16.33
C CYS A 180 -18.78 -19.56 -16.19
N PHE A 181 -19.12 -18.27 -16.11
CA PHE A 181 -20.53 -17.82 -16.03
C PHE A 181 -21.38 -18.24 -17.23
N ILE A 182 -20.84 -18.23 -18.45
CA ILE A 182 -21.58 -18.67 -19.66
C ILE A 182 -21.83 -20.18 -19.67
N ARG A 183 -20.95 -20.97 -19.04
CA ARG A 183 -21.04 -22.45 -19.01
C ARG A 183 -22.00 -22.99 -17.94
N TYR A 184 -22.45 -22.13 -17.02
CA TYR A 184 -23.34 -22.46 -15.90
C TYR A 184 -24.78 -21.95 -16.09
N MET A 185 -25.12 -21.36 -17.25
CA MET A 185 -26.49 -21.13 -17.72
C MET A 185 -26.83 -22.12 -18.83
#